data_AF-A0A563C4V7-F1
#
_entry.id   AF-A0A563C4V7-F1
#
_cell.length_a   1.000
_cell.length_b   1.000
_cell.length_c   1.000
_cell.angle_alpha   90.00
_cell.angle_beta   90.00
_cell.angle_gamma   90.00
#
_symmetry.space_group_name_H-M   'P 1'
#
loop_
_entity.id
_entity.type
_entity.pdbx_description
1 polymer ?
#
loop_
_entity_poly.entity_id
_entity_poly.type
_entity_poly.pdbx_seq_one_letter_code
_entity_poly.pdbx_strand_id
1 'polypeptide(L)'
;MQIKKHFSHIFITVLCMVFLAGFLYFGMQPQTVEANSSLILEAPTISLTSPIRVIELNDDYTLTSPDRITGLYRAATNNTFLIGHSTTIFSNLKNLKIGDRLTLDNKNYVIKTYKIQKKSEISMSKVLEAKLTPTLTLMTCHGEKISGHDYTERVIITAELEK
;
A
#
# COMPACT_ATOMS: atom_id res chain seq x y z
N MET A 1 -47.67 43.51 1.76
CA MET A 1 -46.46 42.88 2.33
C MET A 1 -46.28 41.43 1.85
N GLN A 2 -46.37 41.15 0.54
CA GLN A 2 -46.24 39.78 -0.01
C GLN A 2 -45.09 39.62 -1.02
N ILE A 3 -44.70 40.69 -1.72
CA ILE A 3 -43.64 40.65 -2.75
C ILE A 3 -42.25 40.32 -2.16
N LYS A 4 -41.97 40.76 -0.92
CA LYS A 4 -40.69 40.46 -0.22
C LYS A 4 -40.52 38.97 0.13
N LYS A 5 -41.61 38.24 0.43
CA LYS A 5 -41.53 36.82 0.78
C LYS A 5 -41.19 35.96 -0.42
N HIS A 6 -41.79 36.25 -1.58
CA HIS A 6 -41.57 35.47 -2.81
C HIS A 6 -40.11 35.57 -3.30
N PHE A 7 -39.52 36.77 -3.24
CA PHE A 7 -38.13 36.98 -3.63
C PHE A 7 -37.14 36.28 -2.69
N SER A 8 -37.45 36.26 -1.38
CA SER A 8 -36.63 35.57 -0.38
C SER A 8 -36.64 34.06 -0.55
N HIS A 9 -37.79 33.46 -0.90
CA HIS A 9 -37.85 32.02 -1.16
C HIS A 9 -37.07 31.64 -2.42
N ILE A 10 -37.21 32.40 -3.51
CA ILE A 10 -36.45 32.16 -4.75
C ILE A 10 -34.95 32.24 -4.49
N PHE A 11 -34.50 33.26 -3.76
CA PHE A 11 -33.08 33.42 -3.40
C PHE A 11 -32.55 32.25 -2.57
N ILE A 12 -33.32 31.79 -1.56
CA ILE A 12 -32.94 30.63 -0.75
C ILE A 12 -32.90 29.34 -1.60
N THR A 13 -33.87 29.13 -2.49
CA THR A 13 -33.90 27.96 -3.36
C THR A 13 -32.70 27.92 -4.30
N VAL A 14 -32.34 29.05 -4.91
CA VAL A 14 -31.14 29.16 -5.76
C VAL A 14 -29.87 28.91 -4.94
N LEU A 15 -29.78 29.48 -3.74
CA LEU A 15 -28.65 29.27 -2.84
C LEU A 15 -28.50 27.78 -2.47
N CYS A 16 -29.59 27.10 -2.09
CA CYS A 16 -29.59 25.67 -1.80
C CYS A 16 -29.20 24.82 -3.01
N MET A 17 -29.67 25.16 -4.21
CA MET A 17 -29.29 24.48 -5.45
C MET A 17 -27.78 24.59 -5.74
N VAL A 18 -27.19 25.77 -5.51
CA VAL A 18 -25.74 25.99 -5.69
C VAL A 18 -24.93 25.18 -4.68
N PHE A 19 -25.32 25.17 -3.40
CA PHE A 19 -24.66 24.36 -2.38
C PHE A 19 -24.81 22.86 -2.64
N LEU A 20 -25.98 22.40 -3.09
CA LEU A 20 -26.22 21.01 -3.44
C LEU A 20 -25.37 20.59 -4.65
N ALA A 21 -25.30 21.41 -5.69
CA ALA A 21 -24.46 21.15 -6.86
C ALA A 21 -22.97 21.10 -6.47
N GLY A 22 -22.52 21.99 -5.59
CA GLY A 22 -21.17 21.95 -5.02
C GLY A 22 -20.92 20.67 -4.22
N PHE A 23 -21.85 20.29 -3.34
CA PHE A 23 -21.75 19.07 -2.54
C PHE A 23 -21.70 17.81 -3.41
N LEU A 24 -22.50 17.73 -4.47
CA LEU A 24 -22.47 16.62 -5.41
C LEU A 24 -21.16 16.61 -6.21
N TYR A 25 -20.70 17.77 -6.68
CA TYR A 25 -19.45 17.86 -7.45
C TYR A 25 -18.23 17.44 -6.63
N PHE A 26 -18.11 17.89 -5.38
CA PHE A 26 -16.99 17.54 -4.51
C PHE A 26 -17.17 16.18 -3.82
N GLY A 27 -18.39 15.82 -3.43
CA GLY A 27 -18.70 14.56 -2.75
C GLY A 27 -18.69 13.33 -3.65
N MET A 28 -18.92 13.52 -4.96
CA MET A 28 -18.85 12.43 -5.95
C MET A 28 -17.53 12.41 -6.72
N GLN A 29 -16.51 13.19 -6.33
CA GLN A 29 -15.18 12.99 -6.91
C GLN A 29 -14.75 11.54 -6.61
N PRO A 30 -14.47 10.72 -7.65
CA PRO A 30 -14.03 9.36 -7.43
C PRO A 30 -12.72 9.43 -6.63
N GLN A 31 -12.73 8.84 -5.43
CA GLN A 31 -11.48 8.54 -4.73
C GLN A 31 -10.64 7.74 -5.73
N THR A 32 -9.44 8.21 -6.05
CA THR A 32 -8.55 7.51 -6.97
C THR A 32 -8.38 6.09 -6.43
N VAL A 33 -8.93 5.10 -7.14
CA VAL A 33 -8.83 3.71 -6.71
C VAL A 33 -7.37 3.34 -6.80
N GLU A 34 -6.72 3.24 -5.64
CA GLU A 34 -5.28 3.04 -5.56
C GLU A 34 -4.89 1.64 -6.08
N ALA A 35 -5.77 0.65 -5.91
CA ALA A 35 -5.60 -0.70 -6.40
C ALA A 35 -5.98 -0.82 -7.89
N ASN A 36 -5.17 -1.57 -8.65
CA ASN A 36 -5.40 -1.85 -10.07
C ASN A 36 -5.47 -3.35 -10.37
N SER A 37 -5.61 -4.19 -9.33
CA SER A 37 -5.71 -5.64 -9.44
C SER A 37 -6.73 -6.17 -8.45
N SER A 38 -7.22 -7.40 -8.70
CA SER A 38 -8.06 -8.14 -7.76
C SER A 38 -7.25 -8.90 -6.69
N LEU A 39 -5.94 -8.72 -6.66
CA LEU A 39 -5.07 -9.42 -5.71
C LEU A 39 -5.21 -8.80 -4.32
N ILE A 40 -5.16 -9.67 -3.31
CA ILE A 40 -5.20 -9.31 -1.90
C ILE A 40 -4.03 -10.00 -1.21
N LEU A 41 -3.23 -9.22 -0.48
CA LEU A 41 -2.23 -9.73 0.45
C LEU A 41 -2.86 -9.85 1.84
N GLU A 42 -2.71 -11.01 2.45
CA GLU A 42 -3.18 -11.27 3.81
C GLU A 42 -2.03 -11.77 4.69
N ALA A 43 -2.01 -11.33 5.94
CA ALA A 43 -1.16 -11.88 7.00
C ALA A 43 -1.99 -12.00 8.29
N PRO A 44 -2.65 -13.14 8.51
CA PRO A 44 -3.62 -13.29 9.59
C PRO A 44 -3.04 -13.04 10.99
N THR A 45 -1.78 -13.42 11.23
CA THR A 45 -1.11 -13.27 12.54
C THR A 45 -0.97 -11.81 12.99
N ILE A 46 -1.03 -10.87 12.04
CA ILE A 46 -0.98 -9.41 12.32
C ILE A 46 -2.26 -8.68 11.87
N SER A 47 -3.31 -9.43 11.54
CA SER A 47 -4.59 -8.89 11.02
C SER A 47 -4.41 -7.94 9.82
N LEU A 48 -3.47 -8.26 8.93
CA LEU A 48 -3.25 -7.52 7.70
C LEU A 48 -4.12 -8.09 6.58
N THR A 49 -4.91 -7.23 5.93
CA THR A 49 -5.58 -7.49 4.66
C THR A 49 -5.41 -6.26 3.79
N SER A 50 -4.79 -6.41 2.64
CA SER A 50 -4.36 -5.30 1.79
C SER A 50 -4.66 -5.58 0.32
N PRO A 51 -5.44 -4.74 -0.37
CA PRO A 51 -5.54 -4.83 -1.82
C PRO A 51 -4.19 -4.45 -2.45
N ILE A 52 -3.96 -4.93 -3.67
CA ILE A 52 -2.67 -4.75 -4.34
C ILE A 52 -2.77 -3.77 -5.51
N ARG A 53 -1.80 -2.85 -5.55
CA ARG A 53 -1.43 -2.12 -6.76
C ARG A 53 -0.22 -2.80 -7.39
N VAL A 54 -0.39 -3.35 -8.58
CA VAL A 54 0.72 -3.83 -9.41
C VAL A 54 1.41 -2.61 -10.03
N ILE A 55 2.72 -2.53 -9.85
CA ILE A 55 3.56 -1.41 -10.28
C ILE A 55 4.64 -1.96 -11.21
N GLU A 56 4.78 -1.33 -12.37
CA GLU A 56 5.88 -1.63 -13.29
C GLU A 56 7.16 -0.96 -12.78
N LEU A 57 8.30 -1.62 -12.94
CA LEU A 57 9.58 -0.98 -12.64
C LEU A 57 9.84 0.08 -13.71
N ASN A 58 10.00 1.32 -13.28
CA ASN A 58 10.44 2.41 -14.14
C ASN A 58 11.93 2.22 -14.51
N ASP A 59 12.36 2.80 -15.63
CA ASP A 59 13.74 2.72 -16.13
C ASP A 59 14.79 3.29 -15.15
N ASP A 60 14.37 4.18 -14.25
CA ASP A 60 15.21 4.77 -13.20
C ASP A 60 15.31 3.93 -11.92
N TYR A 61 14.66 2.75 -11.91
CA TYR A 61 14.60 1.82 -10.78
C TYR A 61 14.07 2.44 -9.48
N THR A 62 13.32 3.55 -9.57
CA THR A 62 12.69 4.16 -8.40
C THR A 62 11.53 3.30 -7.90
N LEU A 63 11.60 2.91 -6.62
CA LEU A 63 10.52 2.17 -5.97
C LEU A 63 9.59 3.16 -5.28
N THR A 64 8.34 3.18 -5.71
CA THR A 64 7.27 4.02 -5.17
C THR A 64 6.25 3.12 -4.48
N SER A 65 6.04 3.34 -3.19
CA SER A 65 4.97 2.67 -2.46
C SER A 65 3.65 3.41 -2.66
N PRO A 66 2.51 2.70 -2.80
CA PRO A 66 1.21 3.28 -2.55
C PRO A 66 1.10 3.75 -1.08
N ASP A 67 0.28 4.77 -0.85
CA ASP A 67 0.07 5.43 0.44
C ASP A 67 -0.63 4.51 1.44
N ARG A 68 -1.68 3.81 1.02
CA ARG A 68 -2.58 3.08 1.95
C ARG A 68 -2.71 1.59 1.67
N ILE A 69 -2.15 1.11 0.58
CA ILE A 69 -2.27 -0.28 0.15
C ILE A 69 -0.90 -0.86 -0.23
N THR A 70 -0.83 -2.15 -0.52
CA THR A 70 0.44 -2.80 -0.86
C THR A 70 0.77 -2.61 -2.34
N GLY A 71 1.98 -2.14 -2.62
CA GLY A 71 2.57 -2.12 -3.95
C GLY A 71 3.21 -3.46 -4.26
N LEU A 72 3.00 -3.96 -5.48
CA LEU A 72 3.58 -5.21 -5.97
C LEU A 72 4.43 -4.94 -7.21
N TYR A 73 5.70 -5.31 -7.13
CA TYR A 73 6.64 -5.35 -8.24
C TYR A 73 6.96 -6.79 -8.60
N ARG A 74 6.91 -7.12 -9.89
CA ARG A 74 7.47 -8.38 -10.41
C ARG A 74 8.98 -8.20 -10.57
N ALA A 75 9.71 -8.34 -9.45
CA ALA A 75 11.12 -7.99 -9.37
C ALA A 75 12.00 -8.85 -10.29
N ALA A 76 11.80 -10.16 -10.26
CA ALA A 76 12.51 -11.11 -11.09
C ALA A 76 11.75 -12.45 -11.15
N THR A 77 12.30 -13.41 -11.90
CA THR A 77 11.80 -14.78 -11.92
C THR A 77 11.65 -15.33 -10.49
N ASN A 78 10.44 -15.79 -10.17
CA ASN A 78 10.05 -16.32 -8.86
C ASN A 78 10.22 -15.36 -7.66
N ASN A 79 10.45 -14.06 -7.89
CA ASN A 79 10.54 -13.07 -6.82
C ASN A 79 9.48 -11.99 -7.00
N THR A 80 8.44 -12.04 -6.17
CA THR A 80 7.45 -10.97 -6.08
C THR A 80 7.84 -10.03 -4.95
N PHE A 81 8.16 -8.78 -5.27
CA PHE A 81 8.53 -7.79 -4.29
C PHE A 81 7.32 -6.95 -3.88
N LEU A 82 7.09 -6.83 -2.57
CA LEU A 82 5.95 -6.15 -1.99
C LEU A 82 6.44 -5.01 -1.10
N ILE A 83 5.91 -3.82 -1.31
CA ILE A 83 6.28 -2.61 -0.58
C ILE A 83 5.03 -1.93 0.01
N GLY A 84 5.21 -1.27 1.15
CA GLY A 84 4.16 -0.55 1.86
C GLY A 84 4.76 0.36 2.92
N HIS A 85 4.07 1.45 3.26
CA HIS A 85 4.54 2.33 4.34
C HIS A 85 4.34 1.71 5.73
N SER A 86 5.35 1.86 6.58
CA SER A 86 5.33 1.37 7.97
C SER A 86 4.44 2.20 8.90
N THR A 87 3.91 3.32 8.42
CA THR A 87 2.95 4.14 9.17
C THR A 87 1.50 3.84 8.77
N THR A 88 1.29 3.10 7.69
CA THR A 88 -0.05 2.74 7.18
C THR A 88 -0.17 1.23 7.09
N ILE A 89 -0.13 0.66 5.88
CA ILE A 89 -0.47 -0.72 5.60
C ILE A 89 0.50 -1.73 6.24
N PHE A 90 1.78 -1.38 6.37
CA PHE A 90 2.82 -2.24 6.94
C PHE A 90 3.19 -1.87 8.38
N SER A 91 2.32 -1.17 9.09
CA SER A 91 2.53 -0.76 10.49
C SER A 91 2.81 -1.90 11.45
N ASN A 92 2.20 -3.07 11.22
CA ASN A 92 2.40 -4.27 12.03
C ASN A 92 3.36 -5.30 11.40
N LEU A 93 4.02 -4.98 10.28
CA LEU A 93 4.89 -5.93 9.59
C LEU A 93 6.06 -6.42 10.47
N LYS A 94 6.54 -5.54 11.37
CA LYS A 94 7.59 -5.86 12.35
C LYS A 94 7.21 -6.94 13.38
N ASN A 95 5.91 -7.26 13.50
CA ASN A 95 5.40 -8.24 14.45
C ASN A 95 5.34 -9.66 13.86
N LEU A 96 5.55 -9.80 12.54
CA LEU A 96 5.63 -11.09 11.87
C LEU A 96 6.86 -11.87 12.33
N LYS A 97 6.73 -13.19 12.33
CA LYS A 97 7.78 -14.12 12.75
C LYS A 97 8.07 -15.17 11.68
N ILE A 98 9.26 -15.75 11.74
CA ILE A 98 9.59 -16.92 10.94
C ILE A 98 8.58 -18.03 11.25
N GLY A 99 8.03 -18.65 10.20
CA GLY A 99 6.98 -19.64 10.30
C GLY A 99 5.55 -19.08 10.18
N ASP A 100 5.35 -17.77 10.29
CA ASP A 100 4.02 -17.18 10.02
C ASP A 100 3.65 -17.34 8.54
N ARG A 101 2.34 -17.35 8.27
CA ARG A 101 1.79 -17.47 6.91
C ARG A 101 1.37 -16.12 6.35
N LEU A 102 1.63 -15.97 5.06
CA LEU A 102 1.10 -14.92 4.19
C LEU A 102 0.26 -15.57 3.09
N THR A 103 -0.82 -14.91 2.69
CA THR A 103 -1.64 -15.33 1.54
C THR A 103 -1.57 -14.26 0.46
N LEU A 104 -1.31 -14.67 -0.78
CA LEU A 104 -1.41 -13.81 -1.97
C LEU A 104 -1.95 -14.65 -3.12
N ASP A 105 -2.94 -14.15 -3.86
CA ASP A 105 -3.51 -14.89 -5.01
C ASP A 105 -4.00 -16.30 -4.63
N ASN A 106 -4.65 -16.43 -3.47
CA ASN A 106 -5.10 -17.71 -2.90
C ASN A 106 -3.98 -18.75 -2.68
N LYS A 107 -2.72 -18.34 -2.70
CA LYS A 107 -1.55 -19.17 -2.41
C LYS A 107 -0.97 -18.80 -1.07
N ASN A 108 -0.59 -19.83 -0.31
CA ASN A 108 0.01 -19.68 1.01
C ASN A 108 1.54 -19.64 0.89
N TYR A 109 2.15 -18.72 1.61
CA TYR A 109 3.60 -18.56 1.72
C TYR A 109 3.99 -18.58 3.19
N VAL A 110 5.10 -19.23 3.51
CA VAL A 110 5.63 -19.33 4.88
C VAL A 110 6.87 -18.48 5.01
N ILE A 111 6.90 -17.60 6.01
CA ILE A 111 8.06 -16.74 6.27
C ILE A 111 9.28 -17.59 6.61
N LYS A 112 10.36 -17.42 5.83
CA LYS A 112 11.64 -18.10 6.01
C LYS A 112 12.70 -17.19 6.63
N THR A 113 12.72 -15.92 6.25
CA THR A 113 13.70 -14.98 6.79
C THR A 113 13.03 -13.69 7.25
N TYR A 114 13.54 -13.14 8.34
CA TYR A 114 13.18 -11.82 8.84
C TYR A 114 14.48 -11.08 9.17
N LYS A 115 14.69 -9.89 8.60
CA LYS A 115 15.89 -9.08 8.82
C LYS A 115 15.51 -7.63 9.04
N ILE A 116 16.19 -6.98 9.98
CA ILE A 116 16.22 -5.53 10.12
C ILE A 116 17.62 -5.09 9.73
N GLN A 117 17.73 -4.20 8.74
CA GLN A 117 19.03 -3.78 8.20
C GLN A 117 19.06 -2.27 8.02
N LYS A 118 20.21 -1.65 8.24
CA LYS A 118 20.43 -0.23 7.94
C LYS A 118 20.31 0.01 6.45
N LYS A 119 19.72 1.15 6.07
CA LYS A 119 19.50 1.52 4.66
C LYS A 119 20.79 1.44 3.83
N SER A 120 21.92 1.87 4.39
CA SER A 120 23.24 1.85 3.74
C SER A 120 23.82 0.45 3.49
N GLU A 121 23.31 -0.58 4.18
CA GLU A 121 23.79 -1.95 4.10
C GLU A 121 22.91 -2.82 3.19
N ILE A 122 21.79 -2.29 2.71
CA ILE A 122 20.84 -3.00 1.86
C ILE A 122 21.29 -2.89 0.40
N SER A 123 21.53 -4.04 -0.21
CA SER A 123 21.74 -4.16 -1.65
C SER A 123 20.42 -4.48 -2.34
N MET A 124 19.82 -3.47 -3.00
CA MET A 124 18.55 -3.65 -3.71
C MET A 124 18.63 -4.67 -4.84
N SER A 125 19.78 -4.79 -5.51
CA SER A 125 19.99 -5.83 -6.52
C SER A 125 19.83 -7.24 -5.94
N LYS A 126 20.30 -7.49 -4.72
CA LYS A 126 20.12 -8.78 -4.02
C LYS A 126 18.68 -8.99 -3.53
N VAL A 127 18.01 -7.92 -3.10
CA VAL A 127 16.60 -7.99 -2.67
C VAL A 127 15.69 -8.37 -3.83
N LEU A 128 15.98 -7.83 -5.03
CA LEU A 128 15.17 -7.99 -6.23
C LEU A 128 15.61 -9.16 -7.13
N GLU A 129 16.69 -9.86 -6.82
CA GLU A 129 17.23 -10.95 -7.64
C GLU A 129 16.24 -12.14 -7.77
N ALA A 130 16.45 -12.96 -8.80
CA ALA A 130 15.65 -14.17 -9.01
C ALA A 130 15.80 -15.17 -7.84
N LYS A 131 14.74 -15.95 -7.58
CA LYS A 131 14.71 -16.97 -6.52
C LYS A 131 14.50 -18.37 -7.10
N LEU A 132 14.99 -19.39 -6.39
CA LEU A 132 14.87 -20.78 -6.82
C LEU A 132 13.42 -21.28 -6.71
N THR A 133 12.69 -20.81 -5.71
CA THR A 133 11.28 -21.14 -5.45
C THR A 133 10.44 -19.86 -5.48
N PRO A 134 9.14 -19.94 -5.79
CA PRO A 134 8.26 -18.79 -5.74
C PRO A 134 8.29 -18.13 -4.35
N THR A 135 8.75 -16.89 -4.29
CA THR A 135 9.06 -16.17 -3.07
C THR A 135 8.38 -14.80 -3.08
N LEU A 136 7.80 -14.43 -1.94
CA LEU A 136 7.41 -13.05 -1.64
C LEU A 136 8.53 -12.39 -0.85
N THR A 137 9.00 -11.23 -1.31
CA THR A 137 9.94 -10.39 -0.58
C THR A 137 9.22 -9.12 -0.16
N LEU A 138 9.01 -8.92 1.15
CA LEU A 138 8.31 -7.77 1.70
C LEU A 138 9.32 -6.78 2.29
N MET A 139 9.11 -5.49 2.06
CA MET A 139 9.96 -4.43 2.62
C MET A 139 9.15 -3.25 3.15
N THR A 140 9.57 -2.71 4.29
CA THR A 140 9.05 -1.43 4.81
C THR A 140 10.12 -0.64 5.57
N CYS A 141 9.84 0.65 5.82
CA CYS A 141 10.69 1.52 6.63
C CYS A 141 10.71 1.13 8.11
N HIS A 142 11.86 1.24 8.77
CA HIS A 142 12.03 0.95 10.20
C HIS A 142 13.11 1.84 10.84
N GLY A 143 13.17 1.86 12.17
CA GLY A 143 14.18 2.60 12.92
C GLY A 143 13.82 4.08 13.14
N GLU A 144 14.85 4.90 13.29
CA GLU A 144 14.72 6.33 13.54
C GLU A 144 14.42 7.09 12.25
N LYS A 145 13.66 8.19 12.40
CA LYS A 145 13.31 9.06 11.27
C LYS A 145 14.51 9.95 10.93
N ILE A 146 14.97 9.91 9.68
CA ILE A 146 16.07 10.76 9.20
C ILE A 146 15.53 12.12 8.76
N SER A 147 14.65 12.11 7.74
CA SER A 147 14.01 13.30 7.18
C SER A 147 12.81 12.90 6.32
N GLY A 148 11.78 13.76 6.23
CA GLY A 148 10.59 13.49 5.41
C GLY A 148 9.88 12.19 5.81
N HIS A 149 9.83 11.21 4.91
CA HIS A 149 9.30 9.85 5.14
C HIS A 149 10.40 8.77 5.13
N ASP A 150 11.66 9.17 5.28
CA ASP A 150 12.81 8.27 5.27
C ASP A 150 13.28 7.90 6.67
N TYR A 151 13.70 6.66 6.81
CA TYR A 151 14.09 6.05 8.08
C TYR A 151 15.44 5.35 7.96
N THR A 152 16.13 5.16 9.10
CA THR A 152 17.48 4.60 9.17
C THR A 152 17.58 3.16 8.72
N GLU A 153 16.51 2.39 8.85
CA GLU A 153 16.51 0.94 8.62
C GLU A 153 15.34 0.50 7.73
N ARG A 154 15.40 -0.75 7.29
CA ARG A 154 14.28 -1.45 6.66
C ARG A 154 14.06 -2.79 7.35
N VAL A 155 12.80 -3.17 7.47
CA VAL A 155 12.41 -4.55 7.72
C VAL A 155 12.30 -5.23 6.36
N ILE A 156 12.98 -6.36 6.20
CA ILE A 156 12.97 -7.19 4.99
C ILE A 156 12.58 -8.61 5.40
N ILE A 157 11.51 -9.11 4.80
CA ILE A 157 10.96 -10.44 5.07
C ILE A 157 10.94 -11.22 3.76
N THR A 158 11.29 -12.50 3.81
CA THR A 158 11.04 -13.41 2.68
C THR A 158 10.13 -14.54 3.12
N ALA A 159 9.17 -14.87 2.27
CA ALA A 159 8.25 -15.99 2.46
C ALA A 159 8.23 -16.85 1.18
N GLU A 160 8.34 -18.15 1.35
CA GLU A 160 8.36 -19.10 0.23
C GLU A 160 7.02 -19.83 0.13
N LEU A 161 6.61 -20.15 -1.10
CA LEU A 161 5.36 -20.86 -1.37
C LEU A 161 5.30 -22.18 -0.59
N GLU A 162 4.21 -22.38 0.15
CA GLU A 162 3.90 -23.62 0.86
C GLU A 162 3.56 -24.70 -0.19
N LYS A 163 4.19 -25.88 -0.07
CA LYS A 163 3.99 -27.00 -1.00
C LYS A 163 2.71 -27.76 -0.69
#